data_AF-A0A5C6XB79-F1
#
_entry.id   AF-A0A5C6XB79-F1
#
_cell.length_a   1.000
_cell.length_b   1.000
_cell.length_c   1.000
_cell.angle_alpha   90.00
_cell.angle_beta   90.00
_cell.angle_gamma   90.00
#
_symmetry.space_group_name_H-M   'P 1'
#
loop_
_entity.id
_entity.type
_entity.pdbx_description
1 polymer ?
#
loop_
_entity_poly.entity_id
_entity_poly.type
_entity_poly.pdbx_seq_one_letter_code
_entity_poly.pdbx_strand_id
1 'polypeptide(L)'
;MNAVALRLKPFRTILVDLIAFAVGLALALYGEWRAEELVWTLWLASLLVGGGTLLTMIFHDAFWPPEMENYGVPGPAFRVAKALALIIFFSIHFGMFHAIHAVFVWAFLPLAEEPSPALAWKYLPSMLPFVLMLAVGARERLLKSVRSFEPMAPYANVFRMHLLIFFFAGAAYFKLSPLWIFIVVYVVYFFPLRPKAKDEVSEPSASAEGARVSAAR
;
A
#
# COMPACT_ATOMS: atom_id res chain seq x y z
N MET A 1 -19.03 15.04 -14.15
CA MET A 1 -17.87 14.17 -13.84
C MET A 1 -16.62 15.05 -13.91
N ASN A 2 -15.96 15.32 -12.77
CA ASN A 2 -14.76 16.15 -12.76
C ASN A 2 -13.58 15.33 -13.29
N ALA A 3 -12.90 15.81 -14.34
CA ALA A 3 -11.69 15.19 -14.84
C ALA A 3 -10.63 15.20 -13.74
N VAL A 4 -10.18 14.01 -13.31
CA VAL A 4 -9.06 13.88 -12.37
C VAL A 4 -7.80 14.28 -13.12
N ALA A 5 -7.27 15.48 -12.84
CA ALA A 5 -5.98 15.88 -13.37
C ALA A 5 -4.90 14.96 -12.77
N LEU A 6 -4.11 14.31 -13.63
CA LEU A 6 -3.06 13.38 -13.21
C LEU A 6 -1.71 14.10 -13.25
N ARG A 7 -0.91 13.95 -12.18
CA ARG A 7 0.46 14.49 -12.09
C ARG A 7 1.46 13.34 -12.03
N LEU A 8 2.57 13.48 -12.75
CA LEU A 8 3.69 12.54 -12.66
C LEU A 8 4.42 12.65 -11.32
N LYS A 9 4.88 11.51 -10.80
CA LYS A 9 5.83 11.45 -9.68
C LYS A 9 7.13 12.23 -9.98
N PRO A 10 7.86 12.70 -8.96
CA PRO A 10 9.21 13.24 -9.16
C PRO A 10 10.11 12.22 -9.86
N PHE A 11 10.97 12.67 -10.79
CA PHE A 11 11.83 11.79 -11.59
C PHE A 11 12.68 10.84 -10.73
N ARG A 12 13.24 11.34 -9.62
CA ARG A 12 14.01 10.52 -8.67
C ARG A 12 13.17 9.35 -8.12
N THR A 13 11.91 9.58 -7.76
CA THR A 13 11.03 8.51 -7.28
C THR A 13 10.76 7.50 -8.38
N ILE A 14 10.48 7.96 -9.61
CA ILE A 14 10.28 7.09 -10.77
C ILE A 14 11.53 6.24 -11.02
N LEU A 15 12.72 6.83 -10.96
CA LEU A 15 13.98 6.13 -11.16
C LEU A 15 14.21 5.05 -10.10
N VAL A 16 13.97 5.35 -8.82
CA VAL A 16 14.09 4.33 -7.77
C VAL A 16 13.06 3.22 -7.96
N ASP A 17 11.81 3.56 -8.30
CA ASP A 17 10.74 2.60 -8.56
C ASP A 17 11.10 1.70 -9.78
N LEU A 18 11.71 2.27 -10.82
CA LEU A 18 12.21 1.55 -11.99
C LEU A 18 13.38 0.62 -11.66
N ILE A 19 14.37 1.09 -10.90
CA ILE A 19 15.51 0.27 -10.48
C ILE A 19 15.03 -0.88 -9.60
N ALA A 20 14.17 -0.59 -8.63
CA ALA A 20 13.56 -1.60 -7.77
C ALA A 20 12.87 -2.66 -8.64
N PHE A 21 11.99 -2.24 -9.56
CA PHE A 21 11.32 -3.15 -10.48
C PHE A 21 12.29 -3.98 -11.33
N ALA A 22 13.29 -3.36 -11.97
CA ALA A 22 14.26 -4.06 -12.82
C ALA A 22 15.04 -5.12 -12.04
N VAL A 23 15.42 -4.82 -10.80
CA VAL A 23 16.08 -5.78 -9.91
C VAL A 23 15.12 -6.92 -9.55
N GLY A 24 13.87 -6.64 -9.21
CA GLY A 24 12.89 -7.70 -8.92
C GLY A 24 12.60 -8.59 -10.12
N LEU A 25 12.48 -8.00 -11.30
CA LEU A 25 12.30 -8.74 -12.55
C LEU A 25 13.54 -9.60 -12.84
N ALA A 26 14.75 -9.06 -12.70
CA ALA A 26 15.98 -9.81 -12.87
C ALA A 26 16.08 -11.00 -11.89
N LEU A 27 15.70 -10.80 -10.62
CA LEU A 27 15.67 -11.87 -9.63
C LEU A 27 14.63 -12.94 -9.97
N ALA A 28 13.44 -12.54 -10.40
CA ALA A 28 12.39 -13.48 -10.79
C ALA A 28 12.78 -14.28 -12.04
N LEU A 29 13.41 -13.63 -13.03
CA LEU A 29 13.92 -14.31 -14.22
C LEU A 29 15.09 -15.24 -13.89
N TYR A 30 16.03 -14.80 -13.04
CA TYR A 30 17.17 -15.61 -12.60
C TYR A 30 16.74 -16.81 -11.76
N GLY A 31 15.73 -16.66 -10.92
CA GLY A 31 15.18 -17.72 -10.10
C GLY A 31 14.18 -18.62 -10.83
N GLU A 32 13.91 -18.37 -12.12
CA GLU A 32 12.89 -19.06 -12.91
C GLU A 32 11.50 -19.05 -12.24
N TRP A 33 11.17 -17.93 -11.59
CA TRP A 33 9.95 -17.82 -10.79
C TRP A 33 8.71 -17.97 -11.66
N ARG A 34 7.80 -18.80 -11.19
CA ARG A 34 6.50 -18.98 -11.82
C ARG A 34 5.53 -17.85 -11.42
N ALA A 35 4.45 -17.71 -12.19
CA ALA A 35 3.43 -16.70 -11.94
C ALA A 35 2.81 -16.83 -10.54
N GLU A 36 2.63 -18.06 -10.06
CA GLU A 36 2.12 -18.37 -8.73
C GLU A 36 3.05 -17.79 -7.65
N GLU A 37 4.36 -18.07 -7.75
CA GLU A 37 5.36 -17.60 -6.78
C GLU A 37 5.40 -16.08 -6.68
N LEU A 38 5.26 -15.38 -7.81
CA LEU A 38 5.19 -13.93 -7.85
C LEU A 38 3.96 -13.38 -7.13
N VAL A 39 2.77 -13.94 -7.40
CA VAL A 39 1.53 -13.48 -6.78
C VAL A 39 1.56 -13.74 -5.28
N TRP A 40 2.06 -14.89 -4.84
CA TRP A 40 2.25 -15.20 -3.43
C TRP A 40 3.27 -14.29 -2.75
N THR A 41 4.34 -13.91 -3.46
CA THR A 41 5.31 -12.95 -2.95
C THR A 41 4.70 -11.56 -2.81
N LEU A 42 3.88 -11.11 -3.77
CA LEU A 42 3.15 -9.84 -3.67
C LEU A 42 2.15 -9.85 -2.52
N TRP A 43 1.44 -10.96 -2.33
CA TRP A 43 0.54 -11.17 -1.19
C TRP A 43 1.30 -11.05 0.14
N LEU A 44 2.43 -11.75 0.27
CA LEU A 44 3.27 -11.72 1.47
C LEU A 44 3.90 -10.34 1.73
N ALA A 45 4.38 -9.67 0.68
CA ALA A 45 4.92 -8.33 0.78
C ALA A 45 3.85 -7.35 1.28
N SER A 46 2.61 -7.48 0.83
CA SER A 46 1.53 -6.62 1.31
C SER A 46 1.22 -6.85 2.79
N LEU A 47 1.31 -8.08 3.29
CA LEU A 47 1.19 -8.41 4.72
C LEU A 47 2.29 -7.74 5.53
N LEU A 48 3.55 -7.87 5.08
CA LEU A 48 4.71 -7.33 5.79
C LEU A 48 4.75 -5.80 5.75
N VAL A 49 4.42 -5.18 4.62
CA VAL A 49 4.30 -3.71 4.51
C VAL A 49 3.13 -3.19 5.35
N GLY A 50 1.98 -3.89 5.34
CA GLY A 50 0.82 -3.54 6.17
C GLY A 50 1.14 -3.61 7.66
N GLY A 51 1.71 -4.72 8.12
CA GLY A 51 2.14 -4.90 9.51
C GLY A 51 3.23 -3.92 9.91
N GLY A 52 4.22 -3.70 9.05
CA GLY A 52 5.26 -2.70 9.26
C GLY A 52 4.70 -1.27 9.38
N THR A 53 3.66 -0.95 8.60
CA THR A 53 2.95 0.34 8.71
C THR A 53 2.31 0.50 10.08
N LEU A 54 1.53 -0.50 10.53
CA LEU A 54 0.89 -0.50 11.84
C LEU A 54 1.91 -0.32 12.96
N LEU A 55 2.98 -1.11 12.93
CA LEU A 55 4.05 -1.03 13.94
C LEU A 55 4.69 0.35 13.94
N THR A 56 5.01 0.89 12.76
CA THR A 56 5.60 2.23 12.66
C THR A 56 4.69 3.30 13.23
N MET A 57 3.37 3.23 13.00
CA MET A 57 2.40 4.16 13.61
C MET A 57 2.39 4.06 15.14
N ILE A 58 2.32 2.85 15.68
CA ILE A 58 2.29 2.61 17.13
C ILE A 58 3.59 3.09 17.78
N PHE A 59 4.74 2.75 17.20
CA PHE A 59 6.04 3.19 17.71
C PHE A 59 6.20 4.71 17.61
N HIS A 60 5.82 5.32 16.50
CA HIS A 60 5.87 6.76 16.34
C HIS A 60 5.05 7.47 17.43
N ASP A 61 3.80 7.05 17.65
CA ASP A 61 2.94 7.65 18.70
C ASP A 61 3.45 7.40 20.12
N ALA A 62 4.22 6.31 20.34
CA ALA A 62 4.82 6.00 21.62
C ALA A 62 6.03 6.90 21.95
N PHE A 63 6.89 7.19 20.95
CA PHE A 63 8.12 7.96 21.14
C PHE A 63 7.97 9.47 20.85
N TRP A 64 7.11 9.82 19.90
CA TRP A 64 6.76 11.20 19.52
C TRP A 64 5.24 11.40 19.62
N PRO A 65 4.70 11.43 20.86
CA PRO A 65 3.27 11.56 21.05
C PRO A 65 2.79 12.90 20.45
N PRO A 66 1.74 12.88 19.60
CA PRO A 66 1.14 14.11 19.12
C PRO A 66 0.50 14.87 20.29
N GLU A 67 0.32 16.18 20.12
CA GLU A 67 -0.45 16.98 21.05
C GLU A 67 -1.90 16.46 21.09
N MET A 68 -2.37 16.12 22.28
CA MET A 68 -3.64 15.42 22.48
C MET A 68 -4.70 16.42 22.89
N GLU A 69 -5.83 16.41 22.18
CA GLU A 69 -7.02 17.09 22.67
C GLU A 69 -7.46 16.44 24.00
N ASN A 70 -7.76 17.26 25.00
CA ASN A 70 -8.04 16.78 26.34
C ASN A 70 -9.47 16.24 26.43
N TYR A 71 -9.63 14.95 26.17
CA TYR A 71 -10.91 14.24 26.32
C TYR A 71 -11.18 13.75 27.75
N GLY A 72 -10.50 14.30 28.76
CA GLY A 72 -10.66 13.87 30.17
C GLY A 72 -10.03 12.52 30.50
N VAL A 73 -9.22 11.96 29.59
CA VAL A 73 -8.47 10.71 29.79
C VAL A 73 -6.98 11.01 29.86
N PRO A 74 -6.21 10.42 30.79
CA PRO A 74 -4.77 10.59 30.82
C PRO A 74 -4.13 10.20 29.47
N GLY A 75 -3.29 11.07 28.92
CA GLY A 75 -2.66 10.87 27.61
C GLY A 75 -2.03 9.47 27.42
N PRO A 76 -1.26 8.92 28.38
CA PRO A 76 -0.72 7.56 28.27
C PRO A 76 -1.79 6.47 28.13
N ALA A 77 -2.88 6.56 28.90
CA ALA A 77 -3.97 5.58 28.86
C ALA A 77 -4.70 5.61 27.52
N PHE A 78 -4.95 6.81 26.98
CA PHE A 78 -5.53 6.97 25.65
C PHE A 78 -4.63 6.35 24.56
N ARG A 79 -3.31 6.57 24.62
CA ARG A 79 -2.38 5.99 23.62
C ARG A 79 -2.38 4.47 23.63
N VAL A 80 -2.39 3.85 24.81
CA VAL A 80 -2.51 2.39 24.93
C VAL A 80 -3.84 1.91 24.35
N ALA A 81 -4.95 2.55 24.70
CA ALA A 81 -6.27 2.21 24.16
C ALA A 81 -6.32 2.34 22.63
N LYS A 82 -5.78 3.43 22.07
CA LYS A 82 -5.66 3.65 20.62
C LYS A 82 -4.82 2.56 19.96
N ALA A 83 -3.65 2.22 20.52
CA ALA A 83 -2.79 1.19 19.97
C ALA A 83 -3.47 -0.19 19.95
N LEU A 84 -4.15 -0.55 21.05
CA LEU A 84 -4.92 -1.80 21.12
C LEU A 84 -6.07 -1.81 20.10
N ALA A 85 -6.81 -0.71 19.97
CA ALA A 85 -7.87 -0.59 18.99
C ALA A 85 -7.33 -0.75 17.56
N LEU A 86 -6.19 -0.14 17.24
CA LEU A 86 -5.53 -0.29 15.94
C LEU A 86 -5.07 -1.73 15.68
N ILE A 87 -4.49 -2.41 16.66
CA ILE A 87 -4.06 -3.82 16.55
C ILE A 87 -5.27 -4.72 16.28
N ILE A 88 -6.35 -4.55 17.05
CA ILE A 88 -7.57 -5.36 16.91
C ILE A 88 -8.21 -5.11 15.54
N PHE A 89 -8.40 -3.83 15.18
CA PHE A 89 -8.97 -3.46 13.89
C PHE A 89 -8.13 -3.99 12.73
N PHE A 90 -6.81 -3.84 12.78
CA PHE A 90 -5.90 -4.37 11.77
C PHE A 90 -5.98 -5.90 11.70
N SER A 91 -5.97 -6.60 12.83
CA SER A 91 -6.02 -8.07 12.86
C SER A 91 -7.32 -8.60 12.23
N ILE A 92 -8.46 -8.02 12.60
CA ILE A 92 -9.77 -8.43 12.09
C ILE A 92 -9.95 -7.98 10.64
N HIS A 93 -9.75 -6.71 10.34
CA HIS A 93 -10.09 -6.17 9.03
C HIS A 93 -8.99 -6.43 7.99
N PHE A 94 -7.72 -6.23 8.32
CA PHE A 94 -6.65 -6.54 7.38
C PHE A 94 -6.33 -8.03 7.43
N GLY A 95 -6.06 -8.60 8.60
CA GLY A 95 -5.62 -10.00 8.74
C GLY A 95 -6.64 -11.02 8.20
N MET A 96 -7.91 -10.93 8.60
CA MET A 96 -8.95 -11.88 8.13
C MET A 96 -9.16 -11.81 6.62
N PHE A 97 -9.30 -10.61 6.06
CA PHE A 97 -9.48 -10.44 4.62
C PHE A 97 -8.25 -10.88 3.84
N HIS A 98 -7.05 -10.66 4.38
CA HIS A 98 -5.81 -11.12 3.78
C HIS A 98 -5.71 -12.65 3.78
N ALA A 99 -6.18 -13.32 4.83
CA ALA A 99 -6.30 -14.77 4.89
C ALA A 99 -7.32 -15.32 3.89
N ILE A 100 -8.49 -14.67 3.75
CA ILE A 100 -9.48 -15.02 2.72
C ILE A 100 -8.88 -14.85 1.32
N HIS A 101 -8.12 -13.78 1.09
CA HIS A 101 -7.41 -13.57 -0.18
C HIS A 101 -6.38 -14.67 -0.46
N ALA A 102 -5.70 -15.20 0.55
CA ALA A 102 -4.79 -16.33 0.39
C ALA A 102 -5.52 -17.58 -0.15
N VAL A 103 -6.77 -17.81 0.27
CA VAL A 103 -7.60 -18.91 -0.26
C VAL A 103 -7.91 -18.69 -1.74
N PHE A 104 -8.25 -17.47 -2.15
CA PHE A 104 -8.46 -17.17 -3.57
C PHE A 104 -7.18 -17.34 -4.39
N VAL A 105 -6.06 -16.80 -3.92
CA VAL A 105 -4.77 -16.96 -4.60
C VAL A 105 -4.42 -18.44 -4.72
N TRP A 106 -4.59 -19.22 -3.65
CA TRP A 106 -4.38 -20.67 -3.70
C TRP A 106 -5.31 -21.36 -4.72
N ALA A 107 -6.60 -21.01 -4.76
CA ALA A 107 -7.57 -21.63 -5.65
C ALA A 107 -7.27 -21.39 -7.14
N PHE A 108 -6.65 -20.27 -7.50
CA PHE A 108 -6.30 -19.94 -8.89
C PHE A 108 -4.83 -20.23 -9.24
N LEU A 109 -3.94 -20.14 -8.25
CA LEU A 109 -2.48 -20.18 -8.38
C LEU A 109 -1.86 -20.95 -7.20
N PRO A 110 -2.10 -22.27 -7.09
CA PRO A 110 -1.65 -23.06 -5.95
C PRO A 110 -0.12 -23.21 -5.94
N LEU A 111 0.51 -22.89 -4.80
CA LEU A 111 1.92 -23.23 -4.54
C LEU A 111 2.13 -24.68 -4.10
N ALA A 112 1.07 -25.29 -3.59
CA ALA A 112 1.06 -26.67 -3.13
C ALA A 112 -0.34 -27.24 -3.33
N GLU A 113 -0.41 -28.57 -3.38
CA GLU A 113 -1.66 -29.32 -3.56
C GLU A 113 -2.68 -29.06 -2.46
N GLU A 114 -2.23 -28.79 -1.23
CA GLU A 114 -3.10 -28.50 -0.10
C GLU A 114 -3.01 -27.03 0.33
N PRO A 115 -4.15 -26.39 0.66
CA PRO A 115 -4.15 -25.03 1.17
C PRO A 115 -3.63 -25.04 2.61
N SER A 116 -2.48 -24.42 2.84
CA SER A 116 -1.96 -24.23 4.19
C SER A 116 -1.41 -22.83 4.40
N PRO A 117 -1.88 -22.10 5.43
CA PRO A 117 -1.29 -20.82 5.82
C PRO A 117 0.21 -20.92 6.12
N ALA A 118 0.71 -22.09 6.51
CA ALA A 118 2.12 -22.33 6.79
C ALA A 118 3.00 -22.32 5.53
N LEU A 119 2.41 -22.41 4.33
CA LEU A 119 3.15 -22.32 3.07
C LEU A 119 3.89 -20.98 2.97
N ALA A 120 3.23 -19.88 3.36
CA ALA A 120 3.87 -18.56 3.34
C ALA A 120 5.16 -18.53 4.18
N TRP A 121 5.20 -19.25 5.31
CA TRP A 121 6.40 -19.36 6.14
C TRP A 121 7.45 -20.29 5.57
N LYS A 122 7.04 -21.39 4.93
CA LYS A 122 7.94 -22.30 4.24
C LYS A 122 8.69 -21.61 3.09
N TYR A 123 8.00 -20.77 2.32
CA TYR A 123 8.57 -20.05 1.17
C TYR A 123 9.10 -18.65 1.52
N LEU A 124 8.95 -18.18 2.76
CA LEU A 124 9.43 -16.86 3.18
C LEU A 124 10.91 -16.63 2.83
N PRO A 125 11.86 -17.57 3.10
CA PRO A 125 13.27 -17.31 2.80
C PRO A 125 13.56 -17.08 1.32
N SER A 126 12.89 -17.81 0.42
CA SER A 126 13.07 -17.62 -1.03
C SER A 126 12.40 -16.33 -1.52
N MET A 127 11.28 -15.94 -0.90
CA MET A 127 10.53 -14.74 -1.25
C MET A 127 11.15 -13.45 -0.68
N LEU A 128 11.95 -13.55 0.39
CA LEU A 128 12.44 -12.41 1.16
C LEU A 128 13.19 -11.35 0.34
N PRO A 129 14.12 -11.69 -0.58
CA PRO A 129 14.82 -10.68 -1.38
C PRO A 129 13.87 -9.79 -2.18
N PHE A 130 12.83 -10.38 -2.76
CA PHE A 130 11.84 -9.65 -3.55
C PHE A 130 10.88 -8.86 -2.64
N VAL A 131 10.49 -9.40 -1.49
CA VAL A 131 9.71 -8.68 -0.49
C VAL A 131 10.44 -7.42 -0.01
N LEU A 132 11.74 -7.53 0.29
CA LEU A 132 12.55 -6.39 0.71
C LEU A 132 12.64 -5.34 -0.39
N MET A 133 12.78 -5.75 -1.65
CA MET A 133 12.73 -4.83 -2.79
C MET A 133 11.38 -4.10 -2.86
N LEU A 134 10.27 -4.83 -2.75
CA LEU A 134 8.93 -4.24 -2.74
C LEU A 134 8.74 -3.28 -1.56
N ALA A 135 9.30 -3.60 -0.40
CA ALA A 135 9.29 -2.71 0.76
C ALA A 135 10.05 -1.41 0.49
N VAL A 136 11.19 -1.47 -0.21
CA VAL A 136 11.91 -0.28 -0.69
C VAL A 136 11.06 0.53 -1.67
N GLY A 137 10.33 -0.13 -2.59
CA GLY A 137 9.36 0.54 -3.45
C GLY A 137 8.22 1.20 -2.67
N ALA A 138 7.78 0.57 -1.58
CA ALA A 138 6.71 1.06 -0.70
C ALA A 138 7.16 2.13 0.32
N ARG A 139 8.46 2.47 0.39
CA ARG A 139 9.04 3.38 1.41
C ARG A 139 8.30 4.71 1.56
N GLU A 140 7.87 5.35 0.46
CA GLU A 140 7.16 6.62 0.54
C GLU A 140 5.78 6.44 1.18
N ARG A 141 5.15 5.29 0.96
CA ARG A 141 3.86 4.95 1.55
C ARG A 141 4.01 4.73 3.06
N LEU A 142 5.05 4.01 3.48
CA LEU A 142 5.41 3.81 4.89
C LEU A 142 5.72 5.13 5.60
N LEU A 143 6.44 6.04 4.94
CA LEU A 143 6.77 7.36 5.51
C LEU A 143 5.56 8.29 5.57
N LYS A 144 4.68 8.25 4.56
CA LYS A 144 3.47 9.09 4.51
C LYS A 144 2.38 8.63 5.44
N SER A 145 2.26 7.32 5.68
CA SER A 145 1.22 6.77 6.55
C SER A 145 1.35 7.24 8.00
N VAL A 146 2.53 7.70 8.41
CA VAL A 146 2.74 8.34 9.72
C VAL A 146 2.17 9.77 9.75
N ARG A 147 2.08 10.45 8.60
CA ARG A 147 1.79 11.90 8.53
C ARG A 147 0.33 12.24 8.24
N SER A 148 -0.40 11.39 7.54
CA SER A 148 -1.77 11.69 7.12
C SER A 148 -2.60 10.43 6.91
N PHE A 149 -3.79 10.39 7.51
CA PHE A 149 -4.79 9.35 7.28
C PHE A 149 -5.72 9.77 6.13
N GLU A 150 -5.72 9.01 5.03
CA GLU A 150 -6.65 9.21 3.91
C GLU A 150 -7.71 8.10 3.93
N PRO A 151 -8.98 8.37 4.32
CA PRO A 151 -9.99 7.33 4.52
C PRO A 151 -10.31 6.51 3.27
N MET A 152 -10.18 7.11 2.08
CA MET A 152 -10.55 6.47 0.80
C MET A 152 -9.40 5.70 0.14
N ALA A 153 -8.15 5.99 0.50
CA ALA A 153 -6.98 5.35 -0.11
C ALA A 153 -6.96 3.81 0.05
N PRO A 154 -7.37 3.23 1.19
CA PRO A 154 -7.48 1.79 1.35
C PRO A 154 -8.45 1.14 0.35
N TYR A 155 -9.63 1.73 0.15
CA TYR A 155 -10.68 1.16 -0.73
C TYR A 155 -10.24 1.10 -2.19
N ALA A 156 -9.61 2.17 -2.69
CA ALA A 156 -9.06 2.18 -4.04
C ALA A 156 -7.97 1.10 -4.21
N ASN A 157 -7.16 0.87 -3.18
CA ASN A 157 -6.14 -0.18 -3.20
C ASN A 157 -6.76 -1.58 -3.16
N VAL A 158 -7.81 -1.80 -2.36
CA VAL A 158 -8.55 -3.07 -2.32
C VAL A 158 -9.14 -3.38 -3.69
N PHE A 159 -9.79 -2.41 -4.33
CA PHE A 159 -10.35 -2.58 -5.67
C PHE A 159 -9.25 -2.93 -6.69
N ARG A 160 -8.13 -2.20 -6.68
CA ARG A 160 -6.96 -2.51 -7.53
C ARG A 160 -6.47 -3.95 -7.34
N MET A 161 -6.37 -4.40 -6.09
CA MET A 161 -5.96 -5.78 -5.76
C MET A 161 -6.93 -6.81 -6.35
N HIS A 162 -8.24 -6.63 -6.17
CA HIS A 162 -9.24 -7.57 -6.69
C HIS A 162 -9.21 -7.66 -8.21
N LEU A 163 -9.09 -6.52 -8.90
CA LEU A 163 -8.94 -6.51 -10.36
C LEU A 163 -7.72 -7.29 -10.83
N LEU A 164 -6.60 -7.19 -10.11
CA LEU A 164 -5.40 -7.96 -10.43
C LEU A 164 -5.58 -9.46 -10.19
N ILE A 165 -6.27 -9.87 -9.13
CA ILE A 165 -6.58 -11.28 -8.89
C ILE A 165 -7.41 -11.84 -10.05
N PHE A 166 -8.45 -11.13 -10.49
CA PHE A 166 -9.24 -11.54 -11.66
C PHE A 166 -8.41 -11.56 -12.95
N PHE A 167 -7.53 -10.59 -13.14
CA PHE A 167 -6.59 -10.58 -14.26
C PHE A 167 -5.68 -11.82 -14.23
N PHE A 168 -5.09 -12.17 -13.09
CA PHE A 168 -4.22 -13.34 -12.98
C PHE A 168 -4.97 -14.65 -13.16
N ALA A 169 -6.19 -14.76 -12.63
CA ALA A 169 -7.05 -15.92 -12.86
C ALA A 169 -7.33 -16.10 -14.37
N GLY A 170 -7.65 -15.02 -15.07
CA GLY A 170 -7.80 -15.02 -16.53
C GLY A 170 -6.49 -15.36 -17.25
N ALA A 171 -5.37 -14.74 -16.85
CA ALA A 171 -4.06 -15.00 -17.45
C ALA A 171 -3.63 -16.46 -17.32
N ALA A 172 -3.87 -17.08 -16.16
CA ALA A 172 -3.65 -18.50 -15.93
C ALA A 172 -4.55 -19.37 -16.80
N TYR A 173 -5.85 -19.03 -16.90
CA TYR A 173 -6.81 -19.72 -17.75
C TYR A 173 -6.39 -19.70 -19.24
N PHE A 174 -5.90 -18.57 -19.74
CA PHE A 174 -5.42 -18.40 -21.11
C PHE A 174 -3.95 -18.80 -21.32
N LYS A 175 -3.26 -19.28 -20.28
CA LYS A 175 -1.83 -19.63 -20.31
C LYS A 175 -0.94 -18.51 -20.88
N LEU A 176 -1.22 -17.25 -20.49
CA LEU A 176 -0.41 -16.11 -20.92
C LEU A 176 1.05 -16.29 -20.48
N SER A 177 1.98 -15.82 -21.32
CA SER A 177 3.40 -15.87 -20.97
C SER A 177 3.69 -14.99 -19.74
N PRO A 178 4.65 -15.38 -18.88
CA PRO A 178 5.01 -14.61 -17.68
C PRO A 178 5.33 -13.14 -17.97
N LEU A 179 5.90 -12.85 -19.14
CA LEU A 179 6.21 -11.49 -19.59
C LEU A 179 4.99 -10.55 -19.54
N TRP A 180 3.83 -10.98 -20.04
CA TRP A 180 2.62 -10.16 -20.03
C TRP A 180 2.10 -9.90 -18.63
N ILE A 181 2.19 -10.90 -17.76
CA ILE A 181 1.85 -10.80 -16.34
C ILE A 181 2.72 -9.74 -15.68
N PHE A 182 4.04 -9.77 -15.91
CA PHE A 182 4.97 -8.76 -15.40
C PHE A 182 4.67 -7.34 -15.89
N ILE A 183 4.37 -7.17 -17.19
CA ILE A 183 4.04 -5.87 -17.77
C ILE A 183 2.78 -5.28 -17.11
N VAL A 184 1.73 -6.08 -16.92
CA VAL A 184 0.49 -5.59 -16.28
C VAL A 184 0.73 -5.25 -14.82
N VAL A 185 1.46 -6.09 -14.08
CA VAL A 185 1.84 -5.78 -12.69
C VAL A 185 2.60 -4.46 -12.61
N TYR A 186 3.53 -4.22 -13.54
CA TYR A 186 4.26 -2.96 -13.62
C TYR A 186 3.32 -1.76 -13.84
N VAL A 187 2.46 -1.84 -14.85
CA VAL A 187 1.52 -0.75 -15.18
C VAL A 187 0.52 -0.49 -14.05
N VAL A 188 0.14 -1.50 -13.27
CA VAL A 188 -0.85 -1.31 -12.21
C VAL A 188 -0.21 -0.78 -10.91
N TYR A 189 1.01 -1.23 -10.56
CA TYR A 189 1.66 -0.87 -9.30
C TYR A 189 2.64 0.29 -9.39
N PHE A 190 3.41 0.36 -10.48
CA PHE A 190 4.54 1.27 -10.59
C PHE A 190 4.24 2.47 -11.48
N PHE A 191 3.13 2.46 -12.21
CA PHE A 191 2.80 3.54 -13.14
C PHE A 191 2.72 4.89 -12.41
N PRO A 192 3.40 5.92 -12.92
CA PRO A 192 3.80 7.10 -12.14
C PRO A 192 2.69 8.13 -11.94
N LEU A 193 1.42 7.75 -12.12
CA LEU A 193 0.31 8.66 -12.02
C LEU A 193 -0.11 8.88 -10.57
N ARG A 194 -0.18 10.14 -10.17
CA ARG A 194 -0.81 10.58 -8.92
C ARG A 194 -2.02 11.44 -9.24
N PRO A 195 -3.13 11.32 -8.48
CA PRO A 195 -4.15 12.36 -8.49
C PRO A 195 -3.49 13.69 -8.14
N LYS A 196 -3.72 14.74 -8.94
CA LYS A 196 -3.36 16.09 -8.54
C LYS A 196 -4.21 16.39 -7.30
N ALA A 197 -3.56 16.67 -6.18
CA ALA A 197 -4.26 17.20 -5.01
C ALA A 197 -5.07 18.40 -5.51
N LYS A 198 -6.35 18.49 -5.13
CA LYS A 198 -7.08 19.75 -5.31
C LYS A 198 -6.20 20.79 -4.63
N ASP A 199 -5.64 21.69 -5.43
CA ASP A 199 -4.97 22.88 -4.93
C ASP A 199 -5.95 23.42 -3.88
N GLU A 200 -5.50 23.50 -2.62
CA GLU A 200 -6.25 24.17 -1.56
C GLU A 200 -6.80 25.42 -2.20
N VAL A 201 -8.13 25.54 -2.25
CA VAL A 201 -8.78 26.77 -2.67
C VAL A 201 -8.10 27.80 -1.79
N SER A 202 -7.22 28.59 -2.39
CA SER A 202 -6.62 29.75 -1.78
C SER A 202 -7.82 30.54 -1.32
N GLU A 203 -8.17 30.42 -0.04
CA GLU A 203 -9.12 31.32 0.56
C GLU A 203 -8.58 32.70 0.20
N PRO A 204 -9.35 33.53 -0.51
CA PRO A 204 -8.91 34.88 -0.80
C PRO A 204 -8.53 35.48 0.54
N SER A 205 -7.24 35.82 0.69
CA SER A 205 -6.69 36.25 1.96
C SER A 205 -7.63 37.27 2.56
N ALA A 206 -8.10 37.03 3.79
CA ALA A 206 -8.98 37.95 4.52
C ALA A 206 -8.40 39.39 4.62
N SER A 207 -7.13 39.60 4.26
CA SER A 207 -6.52 40.92 4.07
C SER A 207 -7.09 41.74 2.91
N ALA A 208 -7.69 41.13 1.87
CA ALA A 208 -8.28 41.86 0.74
C ALA A 208 -9.69 42.40 1.07
N GLU A 209 -10.43 41.71 1.92
CA GLU A 209 -11.77 42.13 2.34
C GLU A 209 -11.71 43.21 3.43
N GLY A 210 -10.74 43.12 4.35
CA GLY A 210 -10.45 44.20 5.32
C GLY A 210 -10.01 45.51 4.67
N ALA A 211 -9.24 45.45 3.58
CA ALA A 211 -8.82 46.63 2.83
C ALA A 211 -9.97 47.34 2.09
N ARG A 212 -10.98 46.60 1.62
CA ARG A 212 -12.16 47.20 0.97
C ARG A 212 -13.10 47.89 1.95
N VAL A 213 -13.24 47.37 3.18
CA VAL A 213 -14.07 48.01 4.22
C VAL A 213 -13.41 49.29 4.77
N SER A 214 -12.08 49.36 4.79
CA SER A 214 -11.34 50.56 5.18
C SER A 214 -11.39 51.71 4.16
N ALA A 215 -11.62 51.41 2.87
CA ALA A 215 -11.69 52.44 1.82
C ALA A 215 -13.11 53.00 1.61
N ALA A 216 -14.11 52.43 2.29
CA ALA A 216 -15.52 52.81 2.20
C ALA A 216 -16.04 53.53 3.47
N ARG A 217 -15.15 53.89 4.39
CA ARG A 217 -15.42 54.77 5.55
C ARG A 217 -14.56 56.02 5.44
#